data_AF-A0A2A2EA03-F1
#
_entry.id   AF-A0A2A2EA03-F1
#
_cell.length_a   1.000
_cell.length_b   1.000
_cell.length_c   1.000
_cell.angle_alpha   90.00
_cell.angle_beta   90.00
_cell.angle_gamma   90.00
#
_symmetry.space_group_name_H-M   'P 1'
#
loop_
_entity.id
_entity.type
_entity.pdbx_description
1 polymer ?
#
loop_
_entity_poly.entity_id
_entity_poly.type
_entity_poly.pdbx_seq_one_letter_code
_entity_poly.pdbx_strand_id
1 'polypeptide(L)'
;MIRPESQGAGIVLDALVRKVHRHLGSDYGARPDELLKRLRLLALEQDIDNPAGWLAELAASEWDDGRIQSLTPALTVGETYFRRDPDVFDWLAYEFLAPLLMRRRQEGSRYLRVWSAGCCTGEEAYSLLFLLDDLLGAERKRWNLELIASDINAGFLSVAEQGRYGRNALRHNDELFTTRFFQPEGRGWRVKPAWRGRIRFIRYNLASGALPNPSQGFAGLDLILCRNVLMYFSPEQATKALEGLLRCLSDDGLLLLSAVEAGIATQAGLRGRWAASNYALVRQPASRPHVEAAYETSALRPRAPVLPRPPSTRSEPERRPMAVPVQSESHWTQASAAYAGGHYDQARQHLLDYLSLPALGVADKSRACQLMARCWADQQQAVEAENWLQRALSLEPDSATCYWLLALLAHQSGSAKAARQALQKALYLDPDFILGHFLQARLMREAGNPAAADKALQVCLELLVRLPEDAPVPHGDGMSGSQLRRLCEQLREEQGRGQPR
;
A
#
# COMPACT_ATOMS: atom_id res chain seq x y z
N MET A 1 -24.34 -31.57 21.29
CA MET A 1 -24.91 -30.66 22.31
C MET A 1 -23.98 -29.45 22.38
N ILE A 2 -24.28 -28.40 21.60
CA ILE A 2 -23.49 -27.15 21.56
C ILE A 2 -23.85 -26.38 22.83
N ARG A 3 -22.85 -25.95 23.62
CA ARG A 3 -23.08 -25.26 24.91
C ARG A 3 -23.84 -23.93 24.68
N PRO A 4 -24.86 -23.60 25.48
CA PRO A 4 -25.64 -22.36 25.31
C PRO A 4 -24.78 -21.08 25.37
N GLU A 5 -23.65 -21.11 26.09
CA GLU A 5 -22.71 -19.99 26.20
C GLU A 5 -22.04 -19.61 24.86
N SER A 6 -21.84 -20.56 23.93
CA SER A 6 -21.21 -20.27 22.64
C SER A 6 -22.16 -19.59 21.66
N GLN A 7 -23.48 -19.77 21.82
CA GLN A 7 -24.48 -19.09 20.98
C GLN A 7 -24.64 -17.62 21.39
N GLY A 8 -24.60 -17.31 22.68
CA GLY A 8 -24.68 -15.92 23.18
C GLY A 8 -23.47 -15.07 22.75
N ALA A 9 -22.27 -15.65 22.76
CA ALA A 9 -21.05 -14.95 22.35
C ALA A 9 -21.05 -14.56 20.86
N GLY A 10 -21.59 -15.41 19.97
CA GLY A 10 -21.72 -15.10 18.54
C GLY A 10 -22.66 -13.93 18.27
N ILE A 11 -23.82 -13.89 18.93
CA ILE A 11 -24.81 -12.81 18.78
C ILE A 11 -24.24 -11.46 19.20
N VAL A 12 -23.50 -11.42 20.31
CA VAL A 12 -22.83 -10.21 20.82
C VAL A 12 -21.81 -9.70 19.80
N LEU A 13 -20.96 -10.58 19.27
CA LEU A 13 -19.93 -10.20 18.32
C LEU A 13 -20.51 -9.69 17.00
N ASP A 14 -21.53 -10.34 16.47
CA ASP A 14 -22.23 -9.90 15.26
C ASP A 14 -22.88 -8.51 15.46
N ALA A 15 -23.43 -8.25 16.63
CA ALA A 15 -23.98 -6.94 16.97
C ALA A 15 -22.90 -5.86 17.03
N LEU A 16 -21.72 -6.17 17.59
CA LEU A 16 -20.57 -5.27 17.63
C LEU A 16 -20.04 -4.98 16.22
N VAL A 17 -19.91 -6.00 15.36
CA VAL A 17 -19.51 -5.81 13.94
C VAL A 17 -20.46 -4.84 13.26
N ARG A 18 -21.79 -5.01 13.40
CA ARG A 18 -22.78 -4.09 12.84
C ARG A 18 -22.67 -2.67 13.40
N LYS A 19 -22.37 -2.50 14.68
CA LYS A 19 -22.18 -1.17 15.30
C LYS A 19 -20.92 -0.48 14.82
N VAL A 20 -19.81 -1.20 14.74
CA VAL A 20 -18.55 -0.66 14.19
C VAL A 20 -18.74 -0.25 12.73
N HIS A 21 -19.39 -1.09 11.93
CA HIS A 21 -19.76 -0.75 10.55
C HIS A 21 -20.62 0.51 10.49
N ARG A 22 -21.70 0.59 11.29
CA ARG A 22 -22.61 1.75 11.32
C ARG A 22 -21.91 3.05 11.71
N HIS A 23 -21.11 3.04 12.78
CA HIS A 23 -20.59 4.26 13.39
C HIS A 23 -19.22 4.69 12.87
N LEU A 24 -18.35 3.74 12.49
CA LEU A 24 -16.97 4.02 12.07
C LEU A 24 -16.73 3.72 10.59
N GLY A 25 -17.71 3.11 9.92
CA GLY A 25 -17.59 2.65 8.55
C GLY A 25 -16.75 1.40 8.35
N SER A 26 -16.09 0.92 9.39
CA SER A 26 -15.08 -0.13 9.28
C SER A 26 -15.71 -1.51 9.10
N ASP A 27 -15.24 -2.28 8.13
CA ASP A 27 -15.72 -3.63 7.85
C ASP A 27 -14.88 -4.71 8.57
N TYR A 28 -15.51 -5.34 9.57
CA TYR A 28 -14.99 -6.49 10.31
C TYR A 28 -15.77 -7.78 10.01
N GLY A 29 -16.68 -7.80 9.02
CA GLY A 29 -17.52 -8.95 8.72
C GLY A 29 -16.73 -10.22 8.38
N ALA A 30 -15.63 -10.07 7.64
CA ALA A 30 -14.72 -11.18 7.34
C ALA A 30 -13.70 -11.48 8.46
N ARG A 31 -13.61 -10.63 9.49
CA ARG A 31 -12.61 -10.71 10.57
C ARG A 31 -13.19 -10.36 11.96
N PRO A 32 -14.28 -11.02 12.40
CA PRO A 32 -14.93 -10.71 13.66
C PRO A 32 -14.02 -10.99 14.87
N ASP A 33 -13.14 -12.00 14.79
CA ASP A 33 -12.19 -12.32 15.85
C ASP A 33 -11.15 -11.20 16.10
N GLU A 34 -10.76 -10.48 15.05
CA GLU A 34 -9.84 -9.33 15.17
C GLU A 34 -10.53 -8.16 15.89
N LEU A 35 -11.82 -7.93 15.62
CA LEU A 35 -12.61 -6.95 16.36
C LEU A 35 -12.68 -7.32 17.85
N LEU A 36 -12.98 -8.59 18.15
CA LEU A 36 -13.06 -9.07 19.52
C LEU A 36 -11.72 -8.91 20.26
N LYS A 37 -10.61 -9.23 19.58
CA LYS A 37 -9.25 -9.07 20.13
C LYS A 37 -8.96 -7.60 20.46
N ARG A 38 -9.26 -6.67 19.55
CA ARG A 38 -9.05 -5.23 19.76
C ARG A 38 -9.86 -4.68 20.93
N LEU A 39 -11.13 -5.07 21.02
CA LEU A 39 -12.00 -4.64 22.12
C LEU A 39 -11.56 -5.22 23.46
N ARG A 40 -11.07 -6.47 23.50
CA ARG A 40 -10.50 -7.06 24.73
C ARG A 40 -9.22 -6.36 25.19
N LEU A 41 -8.35 -5.99 24.25
CA LEU A 41 -7.16 -5.21 24.55
C LEU A 41 -7.54 -3.83 25.10
N LEU A 42 -8.53 -3.17 24.50
CA LEU A 42 -9.03 -1.89 25.01
C LEU A 42 -9.63 -2.02 26.41
N ALA A 43 -10.39 -3.09 26.68
CA ALA A 43 -10.94 -3.35 28.01
C ALA A 43 -9.83 -3.52 29.05
N LEU A 44 -8.71 -4.18 28.69
CA LEU A 44 -7.54 -4.30 29.54
C LEU A 44 -6.85 -2.94 29.77
N GLU A 45 -6.68 -2.13 28.72
CA GLU A 45 -6.09 -0.78 28.81
C GLU A 45 -6.94 0.19 29.65
N GLN A 46 -8.24 -0.03 29.73
CA GLN A 46 -9.19 0.76 30.52
C GLN A 46 -9.47 0.16 31.91
N ASP A 47 -8.71 -0.86 32.33
CA ASP A 47 -8.88 -1.55 33.61
C ASP A 47 -10.32 -2.03 33.87
N ILE A 48 -10.98 -2.58 32.84
CA ILE A 48 -12.36 -3.07 32.95
C ILE A 48 -12.39 -4.45 33.63
N ASP A 49 -12.95 -4.51 34.83
CA ASP A 49 -13.03 -5.71 35.67
C ASP A 49 -13.82 -6.88 35.04
N ASN A 50 -14.86 -6.58 34.24
CA ASN A 50 -15.70 -7.58 33.57
C ASN A 50 -15.78 -7.33 32.05
N PRO A 51 -14.76 -7.77 31.27
CA PRO A 51 -14.73 -7.57 29.83
C PRO A 51 -15.90 -8.24 29.09
N ALA A 52 -16.38 -9.40 29.54
CA ALA A 52 -17.49 -10.09 28.89
C ALA A 52 -18.81 -9.33 29.06
N GLY A 53 -19.08 -8.83 30.28
CA GLY A 53 -20.24 -7.99 30.56
C GLY A 53 -20.18 -6.65 29.81
N TRP A 54 -19.00 -6.05 29.74
CA TRP A 54 -18.78 -4.81 28.98
C TRP A 54 -19.01 -4.99 27.47
N LEU A 55 -18.53 -6.09 26.87
CA LEU A 55 -18.80 -6.39 25.46
C LEU A 55 -20.30 -6.59 25.20
N ALA A 56 -21.01 -7.25 26.13
CA ALA A 56 -22.46 -7.41 26.05
C ALA A 56 -23.20 -6.06 26.18
N GLU A 57 -22.76 -5.17 27.09
CA GLU A 57 -23.26 -3.81 27.21
C GLU A 57 -23.06 -3.04 25.90
N LEU A 58 -21.84 -3.02 25.36
CA LEU A 58 -21.52 -2.36 24.09
C LEU A 58 -22.40 -2.87 22.94
N ALA A 59 -22.65 -4.18 22.91
CA ALA A 59 -23.51 -4.81 21.91
C ALA A 59 -24.98 -4.42 22.08
N ALA A 60 -25.45 -4.21 23.31
CA ALA A 60 -26.85 -3.86 23.61
C ALA A 60 -27.14 -2.35 23.54
N SER A 61 -26.25 -1.48 24.01
CA SER A 61 -26.48 -0.03 24.15
C SER A 61 -26.21 0.76 22.87
N GLU A 62 -27.03 1.74 22.51
CA GLU A 62 -26.67 2.67 21.43
C GLU A 62 -25.39 3.45 21.76
N TRP A 63 -24.61 3.80 20.73
CA TRP A 63 -23.35 4.52 20.89
C TRP A 63 -23.55 6.00 20.62
N ASP A 64 -23.34 6.81 21.66
CA ASP A 64 -23.20 8.25 21.53
C ASP A 64 -21.78 8.64 21.07
N ASP A 65 -21.56 9.94 20.83
CA ASP A 65 -20.26 10.43 20.39
C ASP A 65 -19.13 10.11 21.39
N GLY A 66 -19.42 10.20 22.69
CA GLY A 66 -18.46 9.86 23.74
C GLY A 66 -18.01 8.40 23.67
N ARG A 67 -18.96 7.48 23.50
CA ARG A 67 -18.68 6.06 23.34
C ARG A 67 -17.86 5.79 22.08
N ILE A 68 -18.27 6.36 20.95
CA ILE A 68 -17.54 6.22 19.68
C ILE A 68 -16.08 6.66 19.86
N GLN A 69 -15.85 7.81 20.49
CA GLN A 69 -14.49 8.31 20.73
C GLN A 69 -13.69 7.41 21.67
N SER A 70 -14.29 6.86 22.71
CA SER A 70 -13.59 5.93 23.62
C SER A 70 -13.13 4.64 22.92
N LEU A 71 -13.85 4.20 21.88
CA LEU A 71 -13.57 2.97 21.14
C LEU A 71 -12.64 3.20 19.92
N THR A 72 -12.64 4.42 19.37
CA THR A 72 -11.95 4.75 18.12
C THR A 72 -10.45 4.40 18.12
N PRO A 73 -9.66 4.64 19.19
CA PRO A 73 -8.24 4.29 19.21
C PRO A 73 -7.95 2.80 18.95
N ALA A 74 -8.76 1.89 19.50
CA ALA A 74 -8.59 0.45 19.29
C ALA A 74 -9.08 -0.02 17.91
N LEU A 75 -9.99 0.73 17.29
CA LEU A 75 -10.68 0.34 16.06
C LEU A 75 -10.11 0.99 14.81
N THR A 76 -9.20 1.94 14.96
CA THR A 76 -8.48 2.59 13.86
C THR A 76 -7.06 2.03 13.71
N VAL A 77 -6.43 2.26 12.55
CA VAL A 77 -5.06 1.85 12.26
C VAL A 77 -4.22 3.10 12.06
N GLY A 78 -3.18 3.27 12.89
CA GLY A 78 -2.35 4.48 12.94
C GLY A 78 -1.02 4.39 12.20
N GLU A 79 -0.95 3.72 11.05
CA GLU A 79 0.31 3.54 10.32
C GLU A 79 0.50 4.61 9.24
N THR A 80 1.40 5.56 9.50
CA THR A 80 1.71 6.68 8.60
C THR A 80 3.16 7.17 8.79
N TYR A 81 3.66 7.94 7.82
CA TYR A 81 5.01 8.52 7.82
C TYR A 81 5.13 9.65 6.83
N PHE A 82 6.12 10.53 7.06
CA PHE A 82 6.40 11.65 6.19
C PHE A 82 6.81 11.19 4.80
N ARG A 83 6.23 11.84 3.77
CA ARG A 83 6.43 11.55 2.35
C ARG A 83 6.20 10.08 1.97
N ARG A 84 5.12 9.47 2.52
CA ARG A 84 4.66 8.14 2.11
C ARG A 84 4.40 8.09 0.60
N ASP A 85 4.94 7.06 -0.05
CA ASP A 85 5.01 6.90 -1.52
C ASP A 85 5.68 8.13 -2.17
N PRO A 86 7.02 8.26 -2.10
CA PRO A 86 7.72 9.50 -2.48
C PRO A 86 7.52 9.89 -3.95
N ASP A 87 7.38 8.90 -4.84
CA ASP A 87 7.06 9.09 -6.26
C ASP A 87 5.72 9.82 -6.47
N VAL A 88 4.76 9.64 -5.56
CA VAL A 88 3.47 10.35 -5.58
C VAL A 88 3.65 11.81 -5.21
N PHE A 89 4.48 12.12 -4.22
CA PHE A 89 4.75 13.51 -3.85
C PHE A 89 5.50 14.27 -4.96
N ASP A 90 6.40 13.59 -5.67
CA ASP A 90 7.07 14.16 -6.83
C ASP A 90 6.07 14.39 -7.98
N TRP A 91 5.22 13.41 -8.29
CA TRP A 91 4.14 13.59 -9.28
C TRP A 91 3.20 14.74 -8.88
N LEU A 92 2.77 14.78 -7.61
CA LEU A 92 1.88 15.82 -7.10
C LEU A 92 2.52 17.21 -7.23
N ALA A 93 3.83 17.31 -6.99
CA ALA A 93 4.60 18.54 -7.13
C ALA A 93 4.60 19.05 -8.58
N TYR A 94 5.04 18.21 -9.52
CA TYR A 94 5.37 18.63 -10.88
C TYR A 94 4.20 18.54 -11.86
N GLU A 95 3.33 17.53 -11.72
CA GLU A 95 2.24 17.27 -12.68
C GLU A 95 0.93 17.92 -12.28
N PHE A 96 0.75 18.28 -11.00
CA PHE A 96 -0.49 18.88 -10.51
C PHE A 96 -0.30 20.25 -9.86
N LEU A 97 0.41 20.33 -8.74
CA LEU A 97 0.50 21.57 -7.94
C LEU A 97 1.25 22.67 -8.68
N ALA A 98 2.41 22.42 -9.29
CA ALA A 98 3.14 23.45 -10.01
C ALA A 98 2.34 24.05 -11.19
N PRO A 99 1.72 23.26 -12.08
CA PRO A 99 0.83 23.78 -13.12
C PRO A 99 -0.37 24.54 -12.56
N LEU A 100 -1.01 24.03 -11.50
CA LEU A 100 -2.14 24.70 -10.85
C LEU A 100 -1.73 26.07 -10.28
N LEU A 101 -0.64 26.11 -9.50
CA LEU A 101 -0.11 27.34 -8.92
C LEU A 101 0.27 28.36 -10.01
N MET A 102 0.81 27.91 -11.14
CA MET A 102 1.10 28.77 -12.28
C MET A 102 -0.16 29.41 -12.87
N ARG A 103 -1.23 28.63 -13.11
CA ARG A 103 -2.52 29.16 -13.61
C ARG A 103 -3.11 30.18 -12.64
N ARG A 104 -3.15 29.83 -11.36
CA ARG A 104 -3.64 30.70 -10.28
C ARG A 104 -2.88 32.03 -10.19
N ARG A 105 -1.55 32.03 -10.43
CA ARG A 105 -0.77 33.28 -10.57
C ARG A 105 -1.23 34.12 -11.76
N GLN A 106 -1.45 33.51 -12.92
CA GLN A 106 -1.87 34.20 -14.15
C GLN A 106 -3.27 34.81 -14.02
N GLU A 107 -4.16 34.14 -13.29
CA GLU A 107 -5.52 34.60 -12.97
C GLU A 107 -5.54 35.68 -11.87
N GLY A 108 -4.40 35.98 -11.25
CA GLY A 108 -4.32 36.88 -10.09
C GLY A 108 -4.91 36.29 -8.80
N SER A 109 -5.30 35.01 -8.82
CA SER A 109 -5.88 34.28 -7.69
C SER A 109 -4.79 33.58 -6.88
N ARG A 110 -4.27 34.22 -5.83
CA ARG A 110 -3.24 33.62 -4.96
C ARG A 110 -3.87 32.85 -3.79
N TYR A 111 -4.75 31.93 -4.12
CA TYR A 111 -5.53 31.15 -3.17
C TYR A 111 -5.44 29.65 -3.50
N LEU A 112 -5.21 28.83 -2.49
CA LEU A 112 -5.20 27.37 -2.61
C LEU A 112 -5.84 26.73 -1.37
N ARG A 113 -6.78 25.82 -1.59
CA ARG A 113 -7.48 25.07 -0.53
C ARG A 113 -7.24 23.59 -0.70
N VAL A 114 -6.70 22.94 0.33
CA VAL A 114 -6.36 21.52 0.30
C VAL A 114 -6.85 20.79 1.55
N TRP A 115 -7.18 19.51 1.40
CA TRP A 115 -7.67 18.66 2.48
C TRP A 115 -6.96 17.30 2.51
N SER A 116 -6.35 16.93 3.65
CA SER A 116 -5.95 15.55 3.94
C SER A 116 -7.05 14.87 4.77
N ALA A 117 -7.77 13.93 4.15
CA ALA A 117 -8.92 13.23 4.69
C ALA A 117 -8.51 11.84 5.21
N GLY A 118 -8.58 11.65 6.53
CA GLY A 118 -7.99 10.50 7.24
C GLY A 118 -6.49 10.72 7.48
N CYS A 119 -6.15 11.87 8.04
CA CYS A 119 -4.76 12.34 8.13
C CYS A 119 -3.90 11.60 9.18
N CYS A 120 -4.49 10.71 9.98
CA CYS A 120 -3.83 10.04 11.10
C CYS A 120 -3.12 11.09 12.00
N THR A 121 -1.85 10.84 12.34
CA THR A 121 -1.02 11.67 13.20
C THR A 121 -0.41 12.89 12.47
N GLY A 122 -0.90 13.21 11.27
CA GLY A 122 -0.63 14.47 10.57
C GLY A 122 0.54 14.45 9.58
N GLU A 123 1.28 13.35 9.46
CA GLU A 123 2.47 13.25 8.60
C GLU A 123 2.15 13.58 7.13
N GLU A 124 1.02 13.11 6.60
CA GLU A 124 0.60 13.44 5.23
C GLU A 124 0.31 14.93 5.07
N ALA A 125 -0.46 15.51 5.99
CA ALA A 125 -0.83 16.93 5.95
C ALA A 125 0.38 17.86 6.07
N TYR A 126 1.33 17.54 6.95
CA TYR A 126 2.59 18.28 7.04
C TYR A 126 3.48 18.06 5.82
N SER A 127 3.54 16.85 5.26
CA SER A 127 4.30 16.59 4.02
C SER A 127 3.78 17.47 2.87
N LEU A 128 2.45 17.61 2.75
CA LEU A 128 1.83 18.50 1.78
C LEU A 128 2.16 19.97 2.06
N LEU A 129 2.12 20.41 3.32
CA LEU A 129 2.50 21.78 3.71
C LEU A 129 3.96 22.08 3.35
N PHE A 130 4.88 21.13 3.60
CA PHE A 130 6.29 21.28 3.27
C PHE A 130 6.51 21.33 1.76
N LEU A 131 5.82 20.49 1.00
CA LEU A 131 5.84 20.53 -0.46
C LEU A 131 5.35 21.88 -1.01
N LEU A 132 4.27 22.43 -0.44
CA LEU A 132 3.77 23.75 -0.83
C LEU A 132 4.76 24.86 -0.45
N ASP A 133 5.46 24.76 0.68
CA ASP A 133 6.54 25.69 1.05
C ASP A 133 7.67 25.66 0.02
N ASP A 134 8.07 24.47 -0.45
CA ASP A 134 9.07 24.30 -1.49
C ASP A 134 8.65 24.90 -2.83
N LEU A 135 7.43 24.61 -3.29
CA LEU A 135 6.93 25.10 -4.59
C LEU A 135 6.69 26.62 -4.62
N LEU A 136 6.32 27.21 -3.47
CA LEU A 136 6.04 28.64 -3.37
C LEU A 136 7.27 29.47 -3.01
N GLY A 137 8.22 28.89 -2.28
CA GLY A 137 9.42 29.56 -1.81
C GLY A 137 9.11 30.90 -1.14
N ALA A 138 9.79 31.96 -1.58
CA ALA A 138 9.61 33.30 -1.04
C ALA A 138 8.19 33.87 -1.24
N GLU A 139 7.44 33.37 -2.24
CA GLU A 139 6.08 33.84 -2.48
C GLU A 139 5.07 33.30 -1.46
N ARG A 140 5.40 32.29 -0.64
CA ARG A 140 4.43 31.64 0.26
C ARG A 140 3.59 32.63 1.08
N LYS A 141 4.19 33.73 1.55
CA LYS A 141 3.51 34.76 2.35
C LYS A 141 2.46 35.56 1.57
N ARG A 142 2.50 35.54 0.24
CA ARG A 142 1.56 36.20 -0.68
C ARG A 142 0.39 35.29 -1.07
N TRP A 143 0.44 34.02 -0.68
CA TRP A 143 -0.62 33.05 -0.94
C TRP A 143 -1.47 32.87 0.31
N ASN A 144 -2.78 32.86 0.11
CA ASN A 144 -3.72 32.39 1.11
C ASN A 144 -3.86 30.87 0.96
N LEU A 145 -3.21 30.13 1.84
CA LEU A 145 -3.24 28.67 1.86
C LEU A 145 -4.16 28.20 2.97
N GLU A 146 -5.26 27.53 2.60
CA GLU A 146 -6.16 26.86 3.54
C GLU A 146 -5.87 25.36 3.54
N LEU A 147 -5.18 24.87 4.59
CA LEU A 147 -4.89 23.46 4.77
C LEU A 147 -5.79 22.89 5.87
N ILE A 148 -6.61 21.92 5.48
CA ILE A 148 -7.48 21.17 6.38
C ILE A 148 -6.94 19.76 6.50
N ALA A 149 -6.91 19.22 7.70
CA ALA A 149 -6.60 17.82 7.92
C ALA A 149 -7.66 17.25 8.86
N SER A 150 -8.23 16.11 8.52
CA SER A 150 -9.28 15.54 9.35
C SER A 150 -9.07 14.06 9.60
N ASP A 151 -9.51 13.63 10.78
CA ASP A 151 -9.51 12.22 11.17
C ASP A 151 -10.68 11.97 12.12
N ILE A 152 -11.06 10.71 12.29
CA ILE A 152 -12.07 10.32 13.28
C ILE A 152 -11.46 10.18 14.68
N ASN A 153 -10.16 9.85 14.74
CA ASN A 153 -9.43 9.60 15.97
C ASN A 153 -8.87 10.90 16.56
N ALA A 154 -9.51 11.40 17.63
CA ALA A 154 -9.06 12.60 18.33
C ALA A 154 -7.64 12.49 18.93
N GLY A 155 -7.21 11.27 19.30
CA GLY A 155 -5.85 11.03 19.78
C GLY A 155 -4.81 11.28 18.70
N PHE A 156 -5.07 10.85 17.47
CA PHE A 156 -4.20 11.13 16.33
C PHE A 156 -4.13 12.62 16.01
N LEU A 157 -5.28 13.31 16.03
CA LEU A 157 -5.33 14.76 15.82
C LEU A 157 -4.54 15.52 16.88
N SER A 158 -4.60 15.10 18.15
CA SER A 158 -3.80 15.73 19.21
C SER A 158 -2.30 15.60 18.95
N VAL A 159 -1.83 14.44 18.48
CA VAL A 159 -0.42 14.26 18.08
C VAL A 159 -0.05 15.18 16.91
N ALA A 160 -0.93 15.29 15.92
CA ALA A 160 -0.73 16.14 14.75
C ALA A 160 -0.64 17.64 15.12
N GLU A 161 -1.50 18.11 16.01
CA GLU A 161 -1.49 19.48 16.52
C GLU A 161 -0.22 19.80 17.33
N GLN A 162 0.24 18.85 18.14
CA GLN A 162 1.50 18.98 18.88
C GLN A 162 2.70 19.00 17.93
N GLY A 163 2.62 18.25 16.82
CA GLY A 163 3.63 18.12 15.79
C GLY A 163 4.88 17.40 16.28
N ARG A 164 4.72 16.40 17.16
CA ARG A 164 5.81 15.65 17.82
C ARG A 164 5.94 14.27 17.21
N TYR A 165 7.12 13.95 16.70
CA TYR A 165 7.37 12.75 15.91
C TYR A 165 8.64 12.03 16.33
N GLY A 166 8.56 10.69 16.36
CA GLY A 166 9.70 9.82 16.60
C GLY A 166 10.40 9.42 15.30
N ARG A 167 11.45 8.59 15.44
CA ARG A 167 12.27 8.13 14.31
C ARG A 167 11.46 7.40 13.24
N ASN A 168 10.47 6.60 13.65
CA ASN A 168 9.65 5.81 12.73
C ASN A 168 8.86 6.68 11.74
N ALA A 169 8.35 7.84 12.17
CA ALA A 169 7.63 8.76 11.30
C ALA A 169 8.54 9.37 10.22
N LEU A 170 9.84 9.47 10.48
CA LEU A 170 10.85 10.05 9.59
C LEU A 170 11.69 9.01 8.84
N ARG A 171 11.38 7.71 8.94
CA ARG A 171 12.23 6.59 8.50
C ARG A 171 12.71 6.60 7.04
N HIS A 172 12.05 7.33 6.15
CA HIS A 172 12.40 7.45 4.73
C HIS A 172 12.85 8.88 4.33
N ASN A 173 13.14 9.74 5.31
CA ASN A 173 13.56 11.12 5.07
C ASN A 173 15.01 11.32 5.50
N ASP A 174 15.73 12.14 4.73
CA ASP A 174 17.12 12.45 4.99
C ASP A 174 17.29 13.51 6.10
N GLU A 175 18.54 13.75 6.49
CA GLU A 175 18.87 14.76 7.49
C GLU A 175 18.56 16.17 7.01
N LEU A 176 18.62 16.44 5.69
CA LEU A 176 18.30 17.75 5.13
C LEU A 176 16.82 18.08 5.31
N PHE A 177 15.92 17.16 4.99
CA PHE A 177 14.48 17.29 5.25
C PHE A 177 14.22 17.51 6.75
N THR A 178 14.82 16.67 7.59
CA THR A 178 14.60 16.69 9.04
C THR A 178 15.07 18.02 9.65
N THR A 179 16.31 18.43 9.36
CA THR A 179 16.89 19.69 9.88
C THR A 179 16.19 20.92 9.33
N ARG A 180 15.63 20.87 8.13
CA ARG A 180 14.86 21.98 7.55
C ARG A 180 13.54 22.20 8.28
N PHE A 181 12.71 21.17 8.42
CA PHE A 181 11.32 21.33 8.87
C PHE A 181 11.11 21.06 10.37
N PHE A 182 12.06 20.42 11.03
CA PHE A 182 11.93 20.02 12.42
C PHE A 182 13.05 20.58 13.30
N GLN A 183 12.76 20.64 14.59
CA GLN A 183 13.73 20.90 15.66
C GLN A 183 13.80 19.68 16.59
N PRO A 184 14.98 19.32 17.12
CA PRO A 184 15.08 18.26 18.12
C PRO A 184 14.24 18.59 19.36
N GLU A 185 13.53 17.60 19.91
CA GLU A 185 12.79 17.72 21.16
C GLU A 185 12.79 16.37 21.90
N GLY A 186 13.46 16.30 23.05
CA GLY A 186 13.62 15.04 23.79
C GLY A 186 14.32 13.96 22.96
N ARG A 187 13.66 12.81 22.80
CA ARG A 187 14.15 11.67 21.98
C ARG A 187 13.67 11.70 20.53
N GLY A 188 12.97 12.76 20.12
CA GLY A 188 12.39 12.88 18.79
C GLY A 188 12.52 14.28 18.24
N TRP A 189 11.56 14.64 17.40
CA TRP A 189 11.54 15.89 16.67
C TRP A 189 10.19 16.56 16.81
N ARG A 190 10.19 17.88 16.73
CA ARG A 190 8.98 18.68 16.66
C ARG A 190 8.98 19.52 15.39
N VAL A 191 7.82 19.62 14.73
CA VAL A 191 7.65 20.55 13.61
C VAL A 191 7.95 21.97 14.09
N LYS A 192 8.80 22.67 13.33
CA LYS A 192 9.24 24.03 13.68
C LYS A 192 8.04 24.99 13.72
N PRO A 193 8.10 26.05 14.58
CA PRO A 193 7.03 27.03 14.73
C PRO A 193 6.57 27.71 13.44
N ALA A 194 7.42 27.79 12.41
CA ALA A 194 7.08 28.39 11.13
C ALA A 194 5.92 27.67 10.39
N TRP A 195 5.80 26.34 10.60
CA TRP A 195 4.80 25.48 9.97
C TRP A 195 3.76 24.94 10.96
N ARG A 196 4.10 24.85 12.24
CA ARG A 196 3.15 24.42 13.28
C ARG A 196 1.99 25.43 13.41
N GLY A 197 0.76 24.92 13.46
CA GLY A 197 -0.46 25.74 13.48
C GLY A 197 -0.89 26.30 12.13
N ARG A 198 -0.26 25.91 11.02
CA ARG A 198 -0.68 26.27 9.66
C ARG A 198 -1.74 25.36 9.07
N ILE A 199 -1.99 24.22 9.71
CA ILE A 199 -2.98 23.23 9.32
C ILE A 199 -4.10 23.27 10.36
N ARG A 200 -5.34 23.33 9.88
CA ARG A 200 -6.52 23.20 10.74
C ARG A 200 -6.90 21.73 10.85
N PHE A 201 -6.59 21.14 12.00
CA PHE A 201 -6.98 19.79 12.34
C PHE A 201 -8.41 19.76 12.84
N ILE A 202 -9.25 18.89 12.30
CA ILE A 202 -10.64 18.75 12.74
C ILE A 202 -11.06 17.29 12.82
N ARG A 203 -11.94 17.00 13.78
CA ARG A 203 -12.57 15.69 13.85
C ARG A 203 -13.65 15.57 12.78
N TYR A 204 -13.55 14.56 11.93
CA TYR A 204 -14.54 14.30 10.90
C TYR A 204 -14.62 12.80 10.58
N ASN A 205 -15.84 12.29 10.54
CA ASN A 205 -16.11 10.90 10.18
C ASN A 205 -16.52 10.80 8.70
N LEU A 206 -15.60 10.29 7.87
CA LEU A 206 -15.84 10.06 6.44
C LEU A 206 -16.99 9.09 6.17
N ALA A 207 -17.29 8.18 7.09
CA ALA A 207 -18.37 7.20 6.95
C ALA A 207 -19.76 7.73 7.34
N SER A 208 -19.84 8.93 7.93
CA SER A 208 -21.11 9.49 8.43
C SER A 208 -22.14 9.78 7.32
N GLY A 209 -21.69 9.93 6.07
CA GLY A 209 -22.53 10.33 4.94
C GLY A 209 -22.98 11.79 4.95
N ALA A 210 -22.76 12.52 6.04
CA ALA A 210 -23.00 13.95 6.13
C ALA A 210 -21.86 14.69 5.41
N LEU A 211 -22.21 15.60 4.49
CA LEU A 211 -21.19 16.48 3.91
C LEU A 211 -20.63 17.41 4.98
N PRO A 212 -19.31 17.66 4.99
CA PRO A 212 -18.73 18.65 5.87
C PRO A 212 -19.23 20.04 5.46
N ASN A 213 -19.36 20.95 6.43
CA ASN A 213 -19.98 22.25 6.20
C ASN A 213 -19.18 23.07 5.16
N PRO A 214 -19.77 23.42 3.99
CA PRO A 214 -19.10 24.21 2.95
C PRO A 214 -18.48 25.51 3.46
N SER A 215 -19.14 26.20 4.40
CA SER A 215 -18.67 27.48 4.95
C SER A 215 -17.44 27.33 5.84
N GLN A 216 -17.11 26.11 6.27
CA GLN A 216 -15.89 25.78 7.00
C GLN A 216 -14.75 25.36 6.07
N GLY A 217 -14.72 25.86 4.83
CA GLY A 217 -13.64 25.60 3.89
C GLY A 217 -13.68 24.23 3.22
N PHE A 218 -14.85 23.60 3.12
CA PHE A 218 -15.02 22.30 2.47
C PHE A 218 -15.65 22.35 1.07
N ALA A 219 -15.82 23.54 0.52
CA ALA A 219 -16.25 23.72 -0.87
C ALA A 219 -15.12 24.26 -1.74
N GLY A 220 -15.08 23.85 -3.01
CA GLY A 220 -14.10 24.33 -3.97
C GLY A 220 -12.67 23.99 -3.58
N LEU A 221 -12.44 22.77 -3.09
CA LEU A 221 -11.12 22.26 -2.77
C LEU A 221 -10.32 21.97 -4.04
N ASP A 222 -9.10 22.48 -4.10
CA ASP A 222 -8.20 22.26 -5.22
C ASP A 222 -7.53 20.87 -5.14
N LEU A 223 -7.31 20.36 -3.93
CA LEU A 223 -6.74 19.05 -3.70
C LEU A 223 -7.39 18.39 -2.48
N ILE A 224 -7.75 17.13 -2.63
CA ILE A 224 -8.09 16.24 -1.52
C ILE A 224 -7.17 15.03 -1.59
N LEU A 225 -6.46 14.74 -0.50
CA LEU A 225 -5.75 13.48 -0.29
C LEU A 225 -6.64 12.58 0.56
N CYS A 226 -6.96 11.38 0.09
CA CYS A 226 -7.67 10.37 0.88
C CYS A 226 -7.02 9.02 0.59
N ARG A 227 -5.89 8.76 1.26
CA ARG A 227 -5.00 7.63 0.97
C ARG A 227 -4.92 6.68 2.14
N ASN A 228 -5.07 5.38 1.86
CA ASN A 228 -5.01 4.30 2.84
C ASN A 228 -6.09 4.39 3.94
N VAL A 229 -7.29 4.86 3.58
CA VAL A 229 -8.44 5.05 4.50
C VAL A 229 -9.63 4.23 4.05
N LEU A 230 -10.04 4.36 2.79
CA LEU A 230 -11.24 3.74 2.24
C LEU A 230 -11.13 2.21 2.17
N MET A 231 -9.90 1.67 2.19
CA MET A 231 -9.64 0.23 2.26
C MET A 231 -10.20 -0.47 3.51
N TYR A 232 -10.57 0.30 4.54
CA TYR A 232 -11.20 -0.24 5.74
C TYR A 232 -12.73 -0.18 5.68
N PHE A 233 -13.31 0.54 4.71
CA PHE A 233 -14.75 0.76 4.63
C PHE A 233 -15.46 -0.38 3.90
N SER A 234 -16.75 -0.57 4.20
CA SER A 234 -17.59 -1.39 3.30
C SER A 234 -17.72 -0.71 1.93
N PRO A 235 -17.98 -1.48 0.85
CA PRO A 235 -18.10 -0.92 -0.50
C PRO A 235 -19.10 0.25 -0.60
N GLU A 236 -20.23 0.14 0.10
CA GLU A 236 -21.29 1.16 0.09
C GLU A 236 -20.85 2.45 0.78
N GLN A 237 -20.15 2.33 1.92
CA GLN A 237 -19.66 3.48 2.67
C GLN A 237 -18.49 4.15 1.96
N ALA A 238 -17.59 3.36 1.37
CA ALA A 238 -16.50 3.88 0.58
C ALA A 238 -17.02 4.67 -0.64
N THR A 239 -18.05 4.15 -1.31
CA THR A 239 -18.74 4.85 -2.42
C THR A 239 -19.33 6.18 -1.96
N LYS A 240 -20.12 6.19 -0.88
CA LYS A 240 -20.70 7.43 -0.33
C LYS A 240 -19.64 8.44 0.09
N ALA A 241 -18.53 7.99 0.68
CA ALA A 241 -17.42 8.84 1.05
C ALA A 241 -16.76 9.46 -0.20
N LEU A 242 -16.49 8.66 -1.24
CA LEU A 242 -15.94 9.14 -2.52
C LEU A 242 -16.83 10.19 -3.18
N GLU A 243 -18.14 9.94 -3.26
CA GLU A 243 -19.11 10.91 -3.80
C GLU A 243 -19.17 12.19 -2.96
N GLY A 244 -19.05 12.08 -1.63
CA GLY A 244 -18.94 13.21 -0.72
C GLY A 244 -17.68 14.05 -1.00
N LEU A 245 -16.52 13.41 -1.09
CA LEU A 245 -15.23 14.04 -1.36
C LEU A 245 -15.23 14.73 -2.73
N LEU A 246 -15.73 14.07 -3.78
CA LEU A 246 -15.82 14.66 -5.13
C LEU A 246 -16.73 15.88 -5.20
N ARG A 247 -17.81 15.94 -4.40
CA ARG A 247 -18.68 17.13 -4.29
C ARG A 247 -17.98 18.32 -3.63
N CYS A 248 -16.92 18.09 -2.88
CA CYS A 248 -16.15 19.13 -2.21
C CYS A 248 -15.09 19.77 -3.13
N LEU A 249 -14.72 19.13 -4.24
CA LEU A 249 -13.71 19.61 -5.19
C LEU A 249 -14.18 20.83 -6.00
N SER A 250 -13.22 21.67 -6.39
CA SER A 250 -13.37 22.63 -7.49
C SER A 250 -13.42 21.91 -8.85
N ASP A 251 -13.77 22.63 -9.91
CA ASP A 251 -13.87 22.05 -11.26
C ASP A 251 -12.51 21.58 -11.82
N ASP A 252 -11.41 22.21 -11.38
CA ASP A 252 -10.03 21.84 -11.70
C ASP A 252 -9.35 21.03 -10.57
N GLY A 253 -10.13 20.64 -9.55
CA GLY A 253 -9.65 19.98 -8.34
C GLY A 253 -9.35 18.49 -8.54
N LEU A 254 -8.47 17.97 -7.68
CA LEU A 254 -8.02 16.58 -7.70
C LEU A 254 -8.33 15.88 -6.38
N LEU A 255 -8.90 14.67 -6.45
CA LEU A 255 -8.92 13.72 -5.34
C LEU A 255 -7.87 12.63 -5.61
N LEU A 256 -6.94 12.44 -4.70
CA LEU A 256 -5.86 11.46 -4.82
C LEU A 256 -6.05 10.33 -3.80
N LEU A 257 -6.14 9.09 -4.31
CA LEU A 257 -6.29 7.85 -3.55
C LEU A 257 -5.01 7.01 -3.63
N SER A 258 -4.82 6.08 -2.69
CA SER A 258 -3.72 5.11 -2.79
C SER A 258 -3.99 4.04 -3.86
N ALA A 259 -2.95 3.33 -4.27
CA ALA A 259 -3.04 2.25 -5.27
C ALA A 259 -4.13 1.21 -4.97
N VAL A 260 -4.26 0.83 -3.70
CA VAL A 260 -5.20 -0.21 -3.24
C VAL A 260 -6.65 0.27 -3.28
N GLU A 261 -6.88 1.58 -3.24
CA GLU A 261 -8.20 2.22 -3.25
C GLU A 261 -8.70 2.52 -4.69
N ALA A 262 -7.85 2.36 -5.70
CA ALA A 262 -8.24 2.48 -7.11
C ALA A 262 -9.36 1.51 -7.49
N GLY A 263 -9.32 0.29 -6.92
CA GLY A 263 -10.37 -0.72 -7.10
C GLY A 263 -11.72 -0.27 -6.57
N ILE A 264 -11.71 0.38 -5.41
CA ILE A 264 -12.92 0.91 -4.74
C ILE A 264 -13.55 2.00 -5.60
N ALA A 265 -12.76 2.95 -6.09
CA ALA A 265 -13.24 4.00 -6.99
C ALA A 265 -13.86 3.43 -8.27
N THR A 266 -13.20 2.42 -8.86
CA THR A 266 -13.70 1.78 -10.10
C THR A 266 -15.01 1.02 -9.85
N GLN A 267 -15.14 0.33 -8.71
CA GLN A 267 -16.37 -0.36 -8.31
C GLN A 267 -17.53 0.62 -8.04
N ALA A 268 -17.22 1.82 -7.53
CA ALA A 268 -18.16 2.93 -7.39
C ALA A 268 -18.56 3.57 -8.73
N GLY A 269 -18.10 3.04 -9.88
CA GLY A 269 -18.38 3.59 -11.21
C GLY A 269 -17.59 4.85 -11.55
N LEU A 270 -16.64 5.25 -10.71
CA LEU A 270 -15.81 6.43 -10.92
C LEU A 270 -14.61 6.10 -11.78
N ARG A 271 -14.33 6.96 -12.76
CA ARG A 271 -13.16 6.85 -13.64
C ARG A 271 -12.13 7.89 -13.28
N GLY A 272 -10.92 7.42 -13.04
CA GLY A 272 -9.73 8.24 -12.79
C GLY A 272 -8.55 7.81 -13.66
N ARG A 273 -7.37 8.30 -13.30
CA ARG A 273 -6.10 7.97 -13.95
C ARG A 273 -5.04 7.64 -12.91
N TRP A 274 -4.08 6.81 -13.29
CA TRP A 274 -2.90 6.60 -12.46
C TRP A 274 -2.07 7.89 -12.38
N ALA A 275 -1.59 8.17 -11.17
CA ALA A 275 -0.82 9.33 -10.77
C ALA A 275 0.39 8.80 -9.98
N ALA A 276 1.46 8.47 -10.71
CA ALA A 276 2.54 7.60 -10.23
C ALA A 276 1.98 6.27 -9.70
N SER A 277 2.37 5.84 -8.50
CA SER A 277 1.81 4.65 -7.84
C SER A 277 0.39 4.84 -7.27
N ASN A 278 -0.22 6.03 -7.38
CA ASN A 278 -1.55 6.33 -6.83
C ASN A 278 -2.64 6.55 -7.89
N TYR A 279 -3.88 6.76 -7.45
CA TYR A 279 -5.04 6.92 -8.33
C TYR A 279 -5.71 8.28 -8.16
N ALA A 280 -5.76 9.05 -9.24
CA ALA A 280 -6.31 10.39 -9.29
C ALA A 280 -7.72 10.39 -9.88
N LEU A 281 -8.67 10.97 -9.14
CA LEU A 281 -10.02 11.27 -9.57
C LEU A 281 -10.17 12.78 -9.74
N VAL A 282 -10.95 13.18 -10.73
CA VAL A 282 -11.37 14.58 -10.94
C VAL A 282 -12.87 14.64 -10.93
N ARG A 283 -13.43 15.81 -10.62
CA ARG A 283 -14.87 16.03 -10.75
C ARG A 283 -15.25 15.88 -12.23
N GLN A 284 -16.09 14.90 -12.55
CA GLN A 284 -16.68 14.87 -13.88
C GLN A 284 -17.68 16.03 -13.97
N PRO A 285 -17.59 16.92 -14.98
CA PRO A 285 -18.66 17.86 -15.23
C PRO A 285 -19.94 17.04 -15.43
N ALA A 286 -21.05 17.47 -14.83
CA ALA A 286 -22.34 16.80 -15.01
C ALA A 286 -22.65 16.75 -16.51
N SER A 287 -22.45 15.60 -17.14
CA SER A 287 -22.57 15.47 -18.59
C SER A 287 -24.04 15.50 -18.98
N ARG A 288 -24.43 16.48 -19.80
CA ARG A 288 -25.45 16.24 -20.83
C ARG A 288 -24.97 15.05 -21.69
N PRO A 289 -25.87 14.16 -22.12
CA PRO A 289 -25.46 12.95 -22.83
C PRO A 289 -24.83 13.34 -24.16
N HIS A 290 -23.56 12.96 -24.38
CA HIS A 290 -22.94 13.05 -25.69
C HIS A 290 -22.26 11.73 -26.06
N VAL A 291 -22.66 11.28 -27.25
CA VAL A 291 -22.27 10.09 -28.00
C VAL A 291 -20.77 10.11 -28.31
N GLU A 292 -20.11 8.96 -28.16
CA GLU A 292 -18.70 8.75 -28.52
C GLU A 292 -18.45 9.04 -30.00
N ALA A 293 -17.51 9.95 -30.29
CA ALA A 293 -16.86 10.05 -31.58
C ALA A 293 -15.36 9.90 -31.40
N ALA A 294 -14.81 8.86 -32.01
CA ALA A 294 -13.40 8.53 -32.04
C ALA A 294 -12.61 9.62 -32.79
N TYR A 295 -11.42 9.95 -32.27
CA TYR A 295 -10.37 10.56 -33.07
C TYR A 295 -9.02 9.93 -32.75
N GLU A 296 -8.45 9.33 -33.80
CA GLU A 296 -7.03 9.03 -33.95
C GLU A 296 -6.21 10.33 -33.87
N THR A 297 -4.97 10.25 -33.38
CA THR A 297 -3.88 11.08 -33.92
C THR A 297 -2.51 10.49 -33.61
N SER A 298 -1.62 10.80 -34.53
CA SER A 298 -0.34 10.17 -34.87
C SER A 298 0.85 10.74 -34.09
N ALA A 299 1.96 10.02 -34.21
CA ALA A 299 3.28 10.14 -33.60
C ALA A 299 3.96 11.52 -33.63
N LEU A 300 4.82 11.77 -32.61
CA LEU A 300 6.29 11.86 -32.75
C LEU A 300 6.94 12.27 -31.40
N ARG A 301 8.04 11.62 -31.00
CA ARG A 301 8.96 12.09 -29.93
C ARG A 301 10.41 12.04 -30.44
N PRO A 302 11.23 13.08 -30.20
CA PRO A 302 12.68 13.02 -30.40
C PRO A 302 13.41 12.40 -29.19
N ARG A 303 14.57 11.81 -29.46
CA ARG A 303 15.44 11.07 -28.54
C ARG A 303 16.45 12.02 -27.86
N ALA A 304 16.77 11.79 -26.58
CA ALA A 304 17.83 12.48 -25.84
C ALA A 304 18.82 11.47 -25.21
N PRO A 305 20.06 11.90 -24.87
CA PRO A 305 21.27 11.08 -24.89
C PRO A 305 21.64 10.40 -23.56
N VAL A 306 22.49 9.37 -23.65
CA VAL A 306 23.04 8.60 -22.52
C VAL A 306 24.32 9.28 -21.99
N LEU A 307 24.47 9.38 -20.67
CA LEU A 307 25.73 9.69 -19.97
C LEU A 307 26.19 8.49 -19.10
N PRO A 308 27.51 8.30 -18.90
CA PRO A 308 28.09 7.07 -18.34
C PRO A 308 28.16 7.03 -16.81
N ARG A 309 28.13 5.80 -16.26
CA ARG A 309 28.28 5.49 -14.82
C ARG A 309 29.77 5.42 -14.39
N PRO A 310 30.12 5.83 -13.16
CA PRO A 310 31.43 5.55 -12.55
C PRO A 310 31.46 4.20 -11.81
N PRO A 311 32.66 3.64 -11.54
CA PRO A 311 32.83 2.28 -11.00
C PRO A 311 32.73 2.22 -9.46
N SER A 312 32.21 1.09 -8.99
CA SER A 312 32.07 0.70 -7.60
C SER A 312 33.33 -0.01 -7.09
N THR A 313 33.95 0.48 -6.02
CA THR A 313 34.62 -0.37 -5.01
C THR A 313 34.61 0.34 -3.66
N ARG A 314 34.00 -0.29 -2.66
CA ARG A 314 34.51 -0.26 -1.28
C ARG A 314 33.93 -1.43 -0.48
N SER A 315 34.85 -2.21 0.05
CA SER A 315 34.70 -3.35 0.95
C SER A 315 34.20 -2.91 2.33
N GLU A 316 33.26 -3.67 2.89
CA GLU A 316 32.84 -3.59 4.29
C GLU A 316 33.81 -4.38 5.21
N PRO A 317 34.04 -3.93 6.46
CA PRO A 317 34.81 -4.69 7.43
C PRO A 317 33.93 -5.66 8.23
N GLU A 318 34.45 -6.88 8.40
CA GLU A 318 33.89 -7.97 9.21
C GLU A 318 33.59 -7.55 10.66
N ARG A 319 32.41 -7.95 11.15
CA ARG A 319 32.13 -8.09 12.59
C ARG A 319 31.87 -9.57 12.90
N ARG A 320 32.55 -10.06 13.94
CA ARG A 320 32.62 -11.46 14.36
C ARG A 320 31.26 -12.06 14.76
N PRO A 321 31.05 -13.38 14.56
CA PRO A 321 29.79 -14.05 14.87
C PRO A 321 29.66 -14.39 16.37
N MET A 322 28.48 -14.15 16.94
CA MET A 322 28.02 -14.88 18.13
C MET A 322 27.37 -16.18 17.67
N ALA A 323 27.75 -17.29 18.32
CA ALA A 323 27.51 -18.66 17.89
C ALA A 323 26.02 -19.06 17.86
N VAL A 324 25.49 -19.35 16.66
CA VAL A 324 24.42 -20.33 16.43
C VAL A 324 24.60 -21.05 15.08
N PRO A 325 25.61 -21.94 14.85
CA PRO A 325 25.87 -22.40 13.47
C PRO A 325 25.95 -23.92 13.26
N VAL A 326 25.13 -24.76 13.91
CA VAL A 326 25.09 -26.20 13.54
C VAL A 326 23.66 -26.73 13.36
N GLN A 327 22.74 -26.41 14.26
CA GLN A 327 21.37 -26.92 14.19
C GLN A 327 20.52 -26.19 13.15
N SER A 328 20.69 -24.87 13.01
CA SER A 328 20.00 -24.06 11.99
C SER A 328 20.34 -24.52 10.57
N GLU A 329 21.62 -24.67 10.24
CA GLU A 329 22.06 -25.16 8.93
C GLU A 329 21.61 -26.59 8.66
N SER A 330 21.49 -27.44 9.70
CA SER A 330 21.00 -28.82 9.56
C SER A 330 19.53 -28.87 9.15
N HIS A 331 18.65 -28.16 9.86
CA HIS A 331 17.22 -28.13 9.54
C HIS A 331 16.95 -27.45 8.19
N TRP A 332 17.66 -26.37 7.86
CA TRP A 332 17.54 -25.69 6.56
C TRP A 332 17.95 -26.61 5.41
N THR A 333 19.07 -27.32 5.55
CA THR A 333 19.57 -28.26 4.54
C THR A 333 18.58 -29.40 4.31
N GLN A 334 18.04 -29.98 5.39
CA GLN A 334 17.02 -31.03 5.32
C GLN A 334 15.73 -30.55 4.64
N ALA A 335 15.23 -29.37 5.02
CA ALA A 335 14.06 -28.75 4.38
C ALA A 335 14.27 -28.53 2.88
N SER A 336 15.42 -27.96 2.50
CA SER A 336 15.75 -27.67 1.10
C SER A 336 15.93 -28.94 0.27
N ALA A 337 16.57 -29.97 0.82
CA ALA A 337 16.71 -31.26 0.16
C ALA A 337 15.37 -31.99 0.00
N ALA A 338 14.52 -31.97 1.02
CA ALA A 338 13.18 -32.54 0.95
C ALA A 338 12.31 -31.83 -0.09
N TYR A 339 12.37 -30.49 -0.16
CA TYR A 339 11.69 -29.69 -1.18
C TYR A 339 12.18 -30.05 -2.60
N ALA A 340 13.49 -30.07 -2.82
CA ALA A 340 14.07 -30.45 -4.11
C ALA A 340 13.74 -31.90 -4.53
N GLY A 341 13.53 -32.80 -3.56
CA GLY A 341 13.08 -34.17 -3.78
C GLY A 341 11.56 -34.33 -3.93
N GLY A 342 10.77 -33.26 -3.90
CA GLY A 342 9.31 -33.30 -3.98
C GLY A 342 8.60 -33.79 -2.71
N HIS A 343 9.33 -34.02 -1.62
CA HIS A 343 8.80 -34.45 -0.33
C HIS A 343 8.30 -33.25 0.50
N TYR A 344 7.33 -32.53 -0.04
CA TYR A 344 6.85 -31.26 0.50
C TYR A 344 6.38 -31.33 1.96
N ASP A 345 5.73 -32.43 2.39
CA ASP A 345 5.26 -32.59 3.77
C ASP A 345 6.43 -32.67 4.76
N GLN A 346 7.49 -33.40 4.38
CA GLN A 346 8.74 -33.49 5.15
C GLN A 346 9.47 -32.14 5.15
N ALA A 347 9.50 -31.45 4.00
CA ALA A 347 10.07 -30.12 3.89
C ALA A 347 9.38 -29.13 4.83
N ARG A 348 8.04 -29.13 4.90
CA ARG A 348 7.29 -28.29 5.83
C ARG A 348 7.57 -28.62 7.28
N GLN A 349 7.69 -29.89 7.64
CA GLN A 349 8.04 -30.28 9.00
C GLN A 349 9.42 -29.74 9.39
N HIS A 350 10.43 -29.94 8.55
CA HIS A 350 11.78 -29.39 8.78
C HIS A 350 11.81 -27.86 8.83
N LEU A 351 10.95 -27.18 8.07
CA LEU A 351 10.80 -25.72 8.11
C LEU A 351 10.12 -25.23 9.41
N LEU A 352 9.15 -25.97 9.94
CA LEU A 352 8.56 -25.65 11.25
C LEU A 352 9.59 -25.82 12.37
N ASP A 353 10.39 -26.89 12.31
CA ASP A 353 11.50 -27.11 13.24
C ASP A 353 12.52 -25.97 13.14
N TYR A 354 12.88 -25.56 11.91
CA TYR A 354 13.77 -24.44 11.66
C TYR A 354 13.22 -23.11 12.22
N LEU A 355 11.93 -22.81 11.98
CA LEU A 355 11.27 -21.60 12.50
C LEU A 355 11.12 -21.57 14.03
N SER A 356 11.15 -22.74 14.67
CA SER A 356 11.08 -22.86 16.14
C SER A 356 12.39 -22.49 16.85
N LEU A 357 13.49 -22.32 16.10
CA LEU A 357 14.80 -22.01 16.67
C LEU A 357 14.81 -20.60 17.33
N PRO A 358 15.21 -20.49 18.61
CA PRO A 358 15.04 -19.27 19.40
C PRO A 358 15.89 -18.06 18.95
N ALA A 359 16.92 -18.29 18.14
CA ALA A 359 17.87 -17.26 17.69
C ALA A 359 17.86 -17.01 16.17
N LEU A 360 16.77 -17.39 15.49
CA LEU A 360 16.70 -17.25 14.03
C LEU A 360 16.51 -15.78 13.60
N GLY A 361 17.37 -15.31 12.68
CA GLY A 361 17.34 -13.95 12.15
C GLY A 361 16.08 -13.65 11.33
N VAL A 362 15.78 -12.36 11.12
CA VAL A 362 14.60 -11.93 10.34
C VAL A 362 14.68 -12.43 8.90
N ALA A 363 15.86 -12.35 8.28
CA ALA A 363 16.09 -12.82 6.91
C ALA A 363 15.92 -14.34 6.79
N ASP A 364 16.42 -15.10 7.75
CA ASP A 364 16.25 -16.56 7.78
C ASP A 364 14.79 -16.97 7.98
N LYS A 365 14.07 -16.26 8.85
CA LYS A 365 12.61 -16.44 9.04
C LYS A 365 11.84 -16.11 7.76
N SER A 366 12.19 -15.02 7.08
CA SER A 366 11.59 -14.64 5.80
C SER A 366 11.83 -15.72 4.74
N ARG A 367 13.09 -16.17 4.60
CA ARG A 367 13.50 -17.24 3.68
C ARG A 367 12.75 -18.55 3.94
N ALA A 368 12.59 -18.92 5.20
CA ALA A 368 11.81 -20.10 5.58
C ALA A 368 10.32 -19.96 5.24
N CYS A 369 9.71 -18.80 5.49
CA CYS A 369 8.34 -18.51 5.08
C CYS A 369 8.16 -18.56 3.55
N GLN A 370 9.14 -18.07 2.78
CA GLN A 370 9.13 -18.15 1.32
C GLN A 370 9.18 -19.60 0.81
N LEU A 371 10.04 -20.45 1.38
CA LEU A 371 10.12 -21.87 0.99
C LEU A 371 8.86 -22.64 1.43
N MET A 372 8.29 -22.31 2.59
CA MET A 372 7.03 -22.85 3.06
C MET A 372 5.88 -22.53 2.11
N ALA A 373 5.81 -21.29 1.62
CA ALA A 373 4.82 -20.88 0.63
C ALA A 373 4.93 -21.68 -0.67
N ARG A 374 6.16 -21.92 -1.16
CA ARG A 374 6.41 -22.76 -2.35
C ARG A 374 5.94 -24.20 -2.14
N CYS A 375 6.21 -24.80 -0.97
CA CYS A 375 5.73 -26.15 -0.64
C CYS A 375 4.19 -26.27 -0.74
N TRP A 376 3.45 -25.23 -0.32
CA TRP A 376 2.00 -25.21 -0.43
C TRP A 376 1.53 -24.93 -1.86
N ALA A 377 2.20 -24.02 -2.57
CA ALA A 377 1.92 -23.70 -3.96
C ALA A 377 2.06 -24.94 -4.86
N ASP A 378 3.12 -25.73 -4.69
CA ASP A 378 3.37 -26.95 -5.47
C ASP A 378 2.35 -28.07 -5.19
N GLN A 379 1.65 -28.00 -4.05
CA GLN A 379 0.51 -28.86 -3.72
C GLN A 379 -0.86 -28.24 -4.11
N GLN A 380 -0.86 -27.16 -4.88
CA GLN A 380 -2.06 -26.41 -5.30
C GLN A 380 -2.89 -25.85 -4.12
N GLN A 381 -2.27 -25.68 -2.95
CA GLN A 381 -2.89 -25.07 -1.77
C GLN A 381 -2.60 -23.56 -1.75
N ALA A 382 -3.33 -22.82 -2.60
CA ALA A 382 -3.05 -21.40 -2.87
C ALA A 382 -3.26 -20.48 -1.65
N VAL A 383 -4.25 -20.78 -0.80
CA VAL A 383 -4.59 -19.97 0.38
C VAL A 383 -3.48 -20.07 1.43
N GLU A 384 -2.99 -21.27 1.68
CA GLU A 384 -1.89 -21.55 2.58
C GLU A 384 -0.60 -20.91 2.06
N ALA A 385 -0.34 -21.02 0.76
CA ALA A 385 0.81 -20.38 0.12
C ALA A 385 0.77 -18.85 0.30
N GLU A 386 -0.37 -18.22 0.04
CA GLU A 386 -0.54 -16.78 0.24
C GLU A 386 -0.34 -16.36 1.70
N ASN A 387 -0.92 -17.10 2.66
CA ASN A 387 -0.73 -16.83 4.08
C ASN A 387 0.74 -16.83 4.50
N TRP A 388 1.53 -17.77 3.98
CA TRP A 388 2.97 -17.84 4.24
C TRP A 388 3.75 -16.72 3.54
N LEU A 389 3.32 -16.27 2.37
CA LEU A 389 3.90 -15.08 1.72
C LEU A 389 3.58 -13.80 2.48
N GLN A 390 2.37 -13.65 3.03
CA GLN A 390 2.05 -12.50 3.88
C GLN A 390 2.91 -12.47 5.15
N ARG A 391 3.19 -13.65 5.75
CA ARG A 391 4.16 -13.75 6.85
C ARG A 391 5.56 -13.34 6.43
N ALA A 392 6.03 -13.80 5.27
CA ALA A 392 7.33 -13.38 4.74
C ALA A 392 7.39 -11.85 4.52
N LEU A 393 6.34 -11.27 3.94
CA LEU A 393 6.24 -9.82 3.71
C LEU A 393 6.11 -8.99 4.99
N SER A 394 5.58 -9.57 6.08
CA SER A 394 5.59 -8.92 7.39
C SER A 394 7.00 -8.80 8.00
N LEU A 395 7.91 -9.68 7.57
CA LEU A 395 9.31 -9.69 7.99
C LEU A 395 10.17 -8.83 7.04
N GLU A 396 9.96 -8.95 5.73
CA GLU A 396 10.67 -8.24 4.66
C GLU A 396 9.66 -7.64 3.65
N PRO A 397 9.14 -6.43 3.92
CA PRO A 397 8.10 -5.81 3.09
C PRO A 397 8.54 -5.46 1.66
N ASP A 398 9.85 -5.38 1.42
CA ASP A 398 10.56 -5.02 0.19
C ASP A 398 11.11 -6.25 -0.57
N SER A 399 10.64 -7.46 -0.26
CA SER A 399 11.04 -8.68 -0.96
C SER A 399 10.39 -8.80 -2.36
N ALA A 400 11.18 -8.53 -3.40
CA ALA A 400 10.77 -8.73 -4.80
C ALA A 400 10.33 -10.19 -5.06
N THR A 401 11.01 -11.17 -4.47
CA THR A 401 10.70 -12.59 -4.58
C THR A 401 9.30 -12.91 -4.04
N CYS A 402 8.91 -12.33 -2.91
CA CYS A 402 7.58 -12.54 -2.32
C CYS A 402 6.46 -12.00 -3.24
N TYR A 403 6.64 -10.81 -3.80
CA TYR A 403 5.65 -10.24 -4.73
C TYR A 403 5.59 -11.00 -6.06
N TRP A 404 6.72 -11.53 -6.54
CA TRP A 404 6.71 -12.41 -7.71
C TRP A 404 5.99 -13.74 -7.45
N LEU A 405 6.18 -14.36 -6.28
CA LEU A 405 5.44 -15.57 -5.90
C LEU A 405 3.93 -15.31 -5.75
N LEU A 406 3.53 -14.16 -5.18
CA LEU A 406 2.13 -13.74 -5.15
C LEU A 406 1.57 -13.55 -6.57
N ALA A 407 2.36 -13.00 -7.49
CA ALA A 407 1.95 -12.85 -8.88
C ALA A 407 1.72 -14.19 -9.56
N LEU A 408 2.58 -15.18 -9.31
CA LEU A 408 2.41 -16.54 -9.80
C LEU A 408 1.14 -17.21 -9.26
N LEU A 409 0.90 -17.12 -7.95
CA LEU A 409 -0.31 -17.69 -7.33
C LEU A 409 -1.58 -17.04 -7.89
N ALA A 410 -1.60 -15.71 -7.98
CA ALA A 410 -2.73 -14.97 -8.53
C ALA A 410 -2.97 -15.29 -10.02
N HIS A 411 -1.89 -15.55 -10.77
CA HIS A 411 -1.99 -15.96 -12.16
C HIS A 411 -2.60 -17.37 -12.28
N GLN A 412 -2.12 -18.33 -11.48
CA GLN A 412 -2.68 -19.70 -11.43
C GLN A 412 -4.15 -19.72 -11.00
N SER A 413 -4.56 -18.81 -10.11
CA SER A 413 -5.94 -18.67 -9.66
C SER A 413 -6.84 -17.90 -10.65
N GLY A 414 -6.32 -17.52 -11.83
CA GLY A 414 -7.07 -16.79 -12.87
C GLY A 414 -7.27 -15.29 -12.60
N SER A 415 -6.68 -14.75 -11.55
CA SER A 415 -6.79 -13.33 -11.20
C SER A 415 -5.72 -12.49 -11.93
N ALA A 416 -5.94 -12.26 -13.23
CA ALA A 416 -5.02 -11.49 -14.07
C ALA A 416 -4.70 -10.08 -13.51
N LYS A 417 -5.65 -9.45 -12.82
CA LYS A 417 -5.46 -8.14 -12.18
C LYS A 417 -4.49 -8.23 -11.00
N ALA A 418 -4.71 -9.16 -10.08
CA ALA A 418 -3.84 -9.34 -8.91
C ALA A 418 -2.43 -9.80 -9.31
N ALA A 419 -2.35 -10.68 -10.32
CA ALA A 419 -1.08 -11.12 -10.90
C ALA A 419 -0.25 -9.94 -11.41
N ARG A 420 -0.85 -9.04 -12.19
CA ARG A 420 -0.16 -7.84 -12.70
C ARG A 420 0.25 -6.87 -11.59
N GLN A 421 -0.59 -6.66 -10.59
CA GLN A 421 -0.28 -5.75 -9.48
C GLN A 421 0.90 -6.26 -8.65
N ALA A 422 0.88 -7.54 -8.26
CA ALA A 422 1.97 -8.15 -7.53
C ALA A 422 3.26 -8.16 -8.36
N LEU A 423 3.16 -8.47 -9.66
CA LEU A 423 4.31 -8.49 -10.56
C LEU A 423 4.93 -7.11 -10.76
N GLN A 424 4.11 -6.07 -10.91
CA GLN A 424 4.59 -4.70 -11.02
C GLN A 424 5.39 -4.30 -9.78
N LYS A 425 4.95 -4.73 -8.59
CA LYS A 425 5.67 -4.47 -7.35
C LYS A 425 6.99 -5.22 -7.27
N ALA A 426 7.04 -6.47 -7.74
CA ALA A 426 8.28 -7.25 -7.83
C ALA A 426 9.31 -6.56 -8.74
N LEU A 427 8.90 -6.15 -9.95
CA LEU A 427 9.77 -5.47 -10.93
C LEU A 427 10.14 -4.03 -10.54
N TYR A 428 9.35 -3.40 -9.67
CA TYR A 428 9.70 -2.11 -9.09
C TYR A 428 10.83 -2.24 -8.06
N LEU A 429 10.73 -3.26 -7.18
CA LEU A 429 11.72 -3.53 -6.15
C LEU A 429 13.02 -4.08 -6.72
N ASP A 430 12.93 -4.93 -7.74
CA ASP A 430 14.07 -5.44 -8.49
C ASP A 430 13.80 -5.37 -10.01
N PRO A 431 14.27 -4.30 -10.68
CA PRO A 431 14.15 -4.16 -12.13
C PRO A 431 14.90 -5.22 -12.94
N ASP A 432 15.91 -5.88 -12.36
CA ASP A 432 16.71 -6.92 -12.99
C ASP A 432 16.16 -8.33 -12.68
N PHE A 433 14.95 -8.43 -12.09
CA PHE A 433 14.32 -9.69 -11.69
C PHE A 433 13.88 -10.51 -12.93
N ILE A 434 14.76 -11.40 -13.39
CA ILE A 434 14.64 -12.18 -14.64
C ILE A 434 13.29 -12.90 -14.78
N LEU A 435 12.90 -13.68 -13.77
CA LEU A 435 11.65 -14.45 -13.80
C LEU A 435 10.40 -13.57 -13.76
N GLY A 436 10.54 -12.31 -13.35
CA GLY A 436 9.49 -11.31 -13.34
C GLY A 436 9.19 -10.83 -14.75
N HIS A 437 10.22 -10.54 -15.53
CA HIS A 437 10.07 -10.20 -16.95
C HIS A 437 9.51 -11.36 -17.77
N PHE A 438 9.92 -12.60 -17.46
CA PHE A 438 9.30 -13.79 -18.06
C PHE A 438 7.82 -13.91 -17.73
N LEU A 439 7.43 -13.76 -16.46
CA LEU A 439 6.02 -13.78 -16.06
C LEU A 439 5.23 -12.62 -16.67
N GLN A 440 5.85 -11.44 -16.82
CA GLN A 440 5.24 -10.28 -17.44
C GLN A 440 4.91 -10.57 -18.90
N ALA A 441 5.85 -11.19 -19.63
CA ALA A 441 5.62 -11.60 -20.99
C ALA A 441 4.42 -12.55 -21.13
N ARG A 442 4.34 -13.56 -20.26
CA ARG A 442 3.22 -14.52 -20.25
C ARG A 442 1.89 -13.82 -20.00
N LEU A 443 1.80 -13.00 -18.96
CA LEU A 443 0.59 -12.25 -18.63
C LEU A 443 0.17 -11.27 -19.73
N MET A 444 1.11 -10.67 -20.45
CA MET A 444 0.82 -9.78 -21.60
C MET A 444 0.36 -10.56 -22.81
N ARG A 445 0.90 -11.76 -23.04
CA ARG A 445 0.48 -12.63 -24.14
C ARG A 445 -0.94 -13.15 -23.93
N GLU A 446 -1.26 -13.61 -22.73
CA GLU A 446 -2.64 -13.98 -22.34
C GLU A 446 -3.62 -12.80 -22.39
N ALA A 447 -3.13 -11.57 -22.19
CA ALA A 447 -3.92 -10.36 -22.34
C ALA A 447 -4.24 -9.98 -23.79
N GLY A 448 -3.73 -10.73 -24.78
CA GLY A 448 -3.83 -10.37 -26.19
C GLY A 448 -2.92 -9.20 -26.59
N ASN A 449 -1.84 -8.93 -25.85
CA ASN A 449 -0.87 -7.88 -26.16
C ASN A 449 0.51 -8.49 -26.49
N PRO A 450 0.66 -9.12 -27.69
CA PRO A 450 1.90 -9.79 -28.07
C PRO A 450 3.09 -8.83 -28.19
N ALA A 451 2.85 -7.57 -28.60
CA ALA A 451 3.92 -6.58 -28.70
C ALA A 451 4.52 -6.20 -27.33
N ALA A 452 3.68 -6.11 -26.29
CA ALA A 452 4.17 -5.91 -24.93
C ALA A 452 4.85 -7.18 -24.38
N ALA A 453 4.34 -8.36 -24.73
CA ALA A 453 4.97 -9.63 -24.36
C ALA A 453 6.38 -9.76 -24.94
N ASP A 454 6.56 -9.42 -26.22
CA ASP A 454 7.84 -9.52 -26.91
C ASP A 454 8.88 -8.55 -26.32
N LYS A 455 8.45 -7.34 -25.90
CA LYS A 455 9.31 -6.39 -25.17
C LYS A 455 9.77 -6.95 -23.83
N ALA A 456 8.86 -7.53 -23.05
CA ALA A 456 9.22 -8.14 -21.77
C ALA A 456 10.16 -9.35 -21.95
N LEU A 457 9.96 -10.16 -23.00
CA LEU A 457 10.88 -11.24 -23.37
C LEU A 457 12.25 -10.75 -23.77
N GLN A 458 12.32 -9.64 -24.51
CA GLN A 458 13.59 -9.03 -24.88
C GLN A 458 14.39 -8.64 -23.61
N VAL A 459 13.75 -7.98 -22.64
CA VAL A 459 14.40 -7.62 -21.38
C VAL A 459 14.83 -8.87 -20.61
N CYS A 460 13.98 -9.90 -20.54
CA CYS A 460 14.32 -11.18 -19.92
C CYS A 460 15.58 -11.82 -20.55
N LEU A 461 15.66 -11.83 -21.89
CA LEU A 461 16.79 -12.39 -22.63
C LEU A 461 18.07 -11.56 -22.44
N GLU A 462 17.97 -10.24 -22.43
CA GLU A 462 19.10 -9.33 -22.18
C GLU A 462 19.69 -9.54 -20.78
N LEU A 463 18.85 -9.74 -19.77
CA LEU A 463 19.30 -10.06 -18.42
C LEU A 463 19.93 -11.46 -18.34
N LEU A 464 19.37 -12.44 -19.05
CA LEU A 464 19.93 -13.79 -19.12
C LEU A 464 21.30 -13.86 -19.79
N VAL A 465 21.62 -12.96 -20.74
CA VAL A 465 22.95 -12.88 -21.36
C VAL A 465 24.04 -12.54 -20.32
N ARG A 466 23.66 -11.87 -19.22
CA ARG A 466 24.60 -11.51 -18.14
C ARG A 466 24.90 -12.68 -17.19
N LEU A 467 24.20 -13.81 -17.32
CA LEU A 467 24.44 -15.03 -16.54
C LEU A 467 25.25 -16.06 -17.35
N PRO A 468 26.18 -16.81 -16.73
CA PRO A 468 26.81 -17.97 -17.37
C PRO A 468 25.76 -18.98 -17.85
N GLU A 469 26.00 -19.64 -18.99
CA GLU A 469 24.97 -20.48 -19.65
C GLU A 469 24.44 -21.63 -18.77
N ASP A 470 25.32 -22.22 -17.96
CA ASP A 470 25.01 -23.32 -17.04
C ASP A 470 24.65 -22.86 -15.62
N ALA A 471 24.67 -21.55 -15.36
CA ALA A 471 24.27 -21.04 -14.06
C ALA A 471 22.75 -21.18 -13.86
N PRO A 472 22.30 -21.57 -12.65
CA PRO A 472 20.88 -21.55 -12.33
C PRO A 472 20.36 -20.11 -12.33
N VAL A 473 19.17 -19.91 -12.88
CA VAL A 473 18.46 -18.64 -12.81
C VAL A 473 18.07 -18.38 -11.35
N PRO A 474 18.37 -17.18 -10.80
CA PRO A 474 17.92 -16.81 -9.46
C PRO A 474 16.42 -17.06 -9.28
N HIS A 475 16.05 -17.72 -8.17
CA HIS A 475 14.67 -18.09 -7.82
C HIS A 475 13.99 -19.09 -8.78
N GLY A 476 14.71 -19.64 -9.76
CA GLY A 476 14.20 -20.56 -10.79
C GLY A 476 14.27 -22.03 -10.43
N ASP A 477 14.41 -22.38 -9.15
CA ASP A 477 14.37 -23.76 -8.64
C ASP A 477 15.28 -24.74 -9.42
N GLY A 478 16.50 -24.31 -9.72
CA GLY A 478 17.51 -25.10 -10.45
C GLY A 478 17.41 -25.01 -11.98
N MET A 479 16.45 -24.26 -12.52
CA MET A 479 16.36 -23.99 -13.95
C MET A 479 17.60 -23.23 -14.45
N SER A 480 18.26 -23.75 -15.49
CA SER A 480 19.41 -23.09 -16.10
C SER A 480 18.99 -21.89 -16.96
N GLY A 481 19.92 -20.96 -17.19
CA GLY A 481 19.69 -19.86 -18.15
C GLY A 481 19.34 -20.37 -19.55
N SER A 482 19.95 -21.47 -20.00
CA SER A 482 19.64 -22.12 -21.29
C SER A 482 18.22 -22.72 -21.34
N GLN A 483 17.71 -23.26 -20.23
CA GLN A 483 16.32 -23.72 -20.14
C GLN A 483 15.35 -22.55 -20.21
N LEU A 484 15.61 -21.45 -19.50
CA LEU A 484 14.73 -20.28 -19.55
C LEU A 484 14.74 -19.59 -20.92
N ARG A 485 15.88 -19.54 -21.63
CA ARG A 485 15.92 -19.04 -23.02
C ARG A 485 15.00 -19.83 -23.95
N ARG A 486 15.01 -21.16 -23.86
CA ARG A 486 14.09 -22.01 -24.65
C ARG A 486 12.63 -21.72 -24.33
N LEU A 487 12.29 -21.48 -23.06
CA LEU A 487 10.93 -21.08 -22.67
C LEU A 487 10.56 -19.70 -23.24
N CYS A 488 11.49 -18.75 -23.28
CA CYS A 488 11.27 -17.45 -23.92
C CYS A 488 11.01 -17.61 -25.43
N GLU A 489 11.75 -18.47 -26.12
CA GLU A 489 11.58 -18.75 -27.56
C GLU A 489 10.22 -19.41 -27.84
N GLN A 490 9.86 -20.44 -27.07
CA GLN A 490 8.55 -21.08 -27.16
C GLN A 490 7.41 -20.08 -26.96
N LEU A 491 7.52 -19.23 -25.93
CA LEU A 491 6.51 -18.21 -25.67
C LEU A 491 6.39 -17.20 -26.80
N ARG A 492 7.46 -16.94 -27.60
CA ARG A 492 7.38 -16.10 -28.81
C ARG A 492 6.68 -16.81 -29.96
N GLU A 493 6.94 -18.09 -30.16
CA GLU A 493 6.41 -18.90 -31.27
C GLU A 493 4.91 -19.23 -31.16
N GLU A 494 4.33 -19.18 -29.96
CA GLU A 494 2.88 -19.37 -29.72
C GLU A 494 1.96 -18.40 -30.49
N GLN A 495 2.52 -17.40 -31.18
CA GLN A 495 1.82 -16.54 -32.15
C GLN A 495 1.19 -17.30 -33.34
N GLY A 496 1.69 -18.49 -33.70
CA GLY A 496 1.37 -19.12 -34.98
C GLY A 496 0.21 -20.11 -35.01
N ARG A 497 -0.34 -20.55 -33.86
CA ARG A 497 -1.28 -21.69 -33.81
C ARG A 497 -2.73 -21.36 -33.40
N GLY A 498 -3.03 -20.09 -33.11
CA GLY A 498 -4.29 -19.69 -32.45
C GLY A 498 -5.33 -18.95 -33.30
N GLN A 499 -5.10 -18.71 -34.60
CA GLN A 499 -6.14 -18.14 -35.48
C GLN A 499 -6.62 -19.21 -36.48
N PRO A 500 -7.86 -19.74 -36.35
CA PRO A 500 -8.49 -20.39 -37.47
C PRO A 500 -8.75 -19.33 -38.56
N ARG A 501 -8.38 -19.68 -39.81
CA ARG A 501 -8.67 -18.90 -41.01
C ARG A 501 -10.16 -18.72 -41.24
#